data_AF-A0A1I0B7C0-F1
#
_entry.id   AF-A0A1I0B7C0-F1
#
_cell.length_a   1.000
_cell.length_b   1.000
_cell.length_c   1.000
_cell.angle_alpha   90.00
_cell.angle_beta   90.00
_cell.angle_gamma   90.00
#
_symmetry.space_group_name_H-M   'P 1'
#
loop_
_entity.id
_entity.type
_entity.pdbx_description
1 polymer ?
#
loop_
_entity_poly.entity_id
_entity_poly.type
_entity_poly.pdbx_seq_one_letter_code
_entity_poly.pdbx_strand_id
1 'polypeptide(L)'
;MSKYYSKQLTSGKYPGVPKIFDMLSSDNEVVGDAKFYTMVRGNALPPAKFSTIAEHVWLLEKTKAKHKFVIFGNDKRVPEKVQKIWKPCKWN
;
A
#
# COMPACT_ATOMS: atom_id res chain seq x y z
N MET A 1 13.02 -0.75 4.17
CA MET A 1 12.15 -1.83 4.66
C MET A 1 12.86 -3.17 4.80
N SER A 2 13.71 -3.58 3.87
CA SER A 2 14.40 -4.89 3.93
C SER A 2 15.14 -5.15 5.25
N LYS A 3 15.86 -4.13 5.76
CA LYS A 3 16.52 -4.18 7.09
C LYS A 3 15.54 -4.37 8.26
N TYR A 4 14.36 -3.77 8.19
CA TYR A 4 13.36 -3.85 9.27
C TYR A 4 12.76 -5.26 9.40
N TYR A 5 12.51 -5.91 8.26
CA TYR A 5 12.00 -7.27 8.24
C TYR A 5 13.08 -8.35 8.18
N SER A 6 14.36 -7.96 8.16
CA SER A 6 15.51 -8.85 7.92
C SER A 6 15.32 -9.75 6.68
N LYS A 7 14.64 -9.24 5.66
CA LYS A 7 14.31 -9.95 4.42
C LYS A 7 14.60 -9.07 3.22
N GLN A 8 15.12 -9.65 2.14
CA GLN A 8 15.21 -8.94 0.87
C GLN A 8 13.80 -8.73 0.32
N LEU A 9 13.51 -7.49 -0.10
CA LEU A 9 12.26 -7.12 -0.72
C LEU A 9 12.56 -6.63 -2.14
N THR A 10 11.89 -7.23 -3.12
CA THR A 10 12.01 -6.88 -4.53
C THR A 10 10.63 -6.69 -5.13
N SER A 11 10.52 -6.03 -6.28
CA SER A 11 9.25 -5.99 -6.99
C SER A 11 8.89 -7.38 -7.50
N GLY A 12 7.62 -7.77 -7.39
CA GLY A 12 7.21 -9.13 -7.72
C GLY A 12 5.71 -9.37 -7.68
N LYS A 13 5.28 -10.51 -8.20
CA LYS A 13 3.86 -10.92 -8.25
C LYS A 13 3.56 -11.88 -7.10
N TYR A 14 2.60 -11.52 -6.26
CA TYR A 14 2.10 -12.43 -5.22
C TYR A 14 1.21 -13.52 -5.86
N PRO A 15 1.36 -14.80 -5.51
CA PRO A 15 0.54 -15.88 -6.07
C PRO A 15 -0.96 -15.65 -5.89
N GLY A 16 -1.74 -15.74 -6.97
CA GLY A 16 -3.19 -15.57 -6.93
C GLY A 16 -3.69 -14.12 -6.87
N VAL A 17 -2.81 -13.11 -6.88
CA VAL A 17 -3.19 -11.70 -7.01
C VAL A 17 -2.70 -11.16 -8.35
N PRO A 18 -3.58 -10.60 -9.20
CA PRO A 18 -3.21 -10.15 -10.56
C PRO A 18 -2.53 -8.77 -10.54
N LYS A 19 -1.51 -8.60 -9.69
CA LYS A 19 -0.76 -7.34 -9.53
C LYS A 19 0.70 -7.61 -9.19
N ILE A 20 1.57 -6.72 -9.68
CA ILE A 20 2.97 -6.61 -9.24
C ILE A 20 3.02 -5.63 -8.07
N PHE A 21 3.59 -6.07 -6.95
CA PHE A 21 3.87 -5.24 -5.78
C PHE A 21 5.29 -4.71 -5.85
N ASP A 22 5.52 -3.50 -5.33
CA ASP A 22 6.84 -2.87 -5.34
C ASP A 22 7.83 -3.59 -4.39
N MET A 23 7.30 -4.17 -3.30
CA MET A 23 8.07 -4.87 -2.27
C MET A 23 7.41 -6.21 -1.94
N LEU A 24 8.10 -7.30 -2.26
CA LEU A 24 7.69 -8.67 -1.97
C LEU A 24 8.91 -9.46 -1.48
N SER A 25 8.77 -10.18 -0.37
CA SER A 25 9.76 -11.16 0.06
C SER A 25 9.63 -12.46 -0.74
N SER A 26 10.74 -13.19 -0.91
CA SER A 26 10.76 -14.45 -1.66
C SER A 26 9.83 -15.53 -1.10
N ASP A 27 9.60 -15.51 0.22
CA ASP A 27 8.68 -16.41 0.93
C ASP A 27 7.23 -15.91 1.00
N ASN A 28 6.92 -14.77 0.37
CA ASN A 28 5.59 -14.15 0.36
C ASN A 28 5.03 -13.78 1.75
N GLU A 29 5.83 -13.75 2.81
CA GLU A 29 5.36 -13.32 4.14
C GLU A 29 5.23 -11.80 4.30
N VAL A 30 5.98 -11.04 3.50
CA VAL A 30 6.03 -9.59 3.53
C VAL A 30 5.67 -9.05 2.15
N VAL A 31 4.64 -8.22 2.09
CA VAL A 31 4.20 -7.55 0.87
C VAL A 31 3.89 -6.09 1.15
N GLY A 32 4.25 -5.23 0.22
CA GLY A 32 3.93 -3.82 0.33
C GLY A 32 4.06 -3.07 -0.99
N ASP A 33 3.58 -1.85 -0.94
CA ASP A 33 3.48 -0.98 -2.11
C ASP A 33 3.97 0.43 -1.77
N ALA A 34 4.62 1.13 -2.70
CA ALA A 34 5.13 2.47 -2.49
C ALA A 34 4.38 3.47 -3.38
N LYS A 35 3.91 4.56 -2.77
CA LYS A 35 3.08 5.56 -3.46
C LYS A 35 3.58 6.97 -3.17
N PHE A 36 3.96 7.67 -4.23
CA PHE A 36 4.59 8.99 -4.19
C PHE A 36 3.57 10.08 -4.56
N TYR A 37 2.50 10.20 -3.78
CA TYR A 37 1.44 11.16 -4.05
C TYR A 37 1.68 12.50 -3.37
N THR A 38 1.28 13.56 -4.07
CA THR A 38 1.21 14.93 -3.55
C THR A 38 -0.23 15.43 -3.52
N MET A 39 -0.49 16.39 -2.65
CA MET A 39 -1.77 17.11 -2.59
C MET A 39 -2.02 17.87 -3.90
N VAL A 40 -3.25 17.83 -4.41
CA VAL A 40 -3.65 18.65 -5.56
C VAL A 40 -3.90 20.07 -5.09
N ARG A 41 -3.30 21.04 -5.80
CA ARG A 41 -3.31 22.46 -5.44
C ARG A 41 -2.90 22.70 -3.98
N GLY A 42 -2.01 21.87 -3.45
CA GLY A 42 -1.46 21.99 -2.08
C GLY A 42 -2.39 21.58 -0.92
N ASN A 43 -3.70 21.39 -1.16
CA ASN A 43 -4.70 21.34 -0.07
C ASN A 43 -5.69 20.17 -0.12
N ALA A 44 -5.91 19.54 -1.28
CA ALA A 44 -6.87 18.46 -1.43
C ALA A 44 -6.18 17.12 -1.77
N LEU A 45 -6.68 16.03 -1.19
CA LEU A 45 -6.39 14.70 -1.72
C LEU A 45 -7.31 14.53 -2.94
N PRO A 46 -6.77 14.43 -4.17
CA PRO A 46 -7.66 14.23 -5.32
C PRO A 46 -8.38 12.88 -5.21
N PRO A 47 -9.71 12.85 -5.44
CA PRO A 47 -10.53 11.64 -5.35
C PRO A 47 -9.98 10.45 -6.14
N ALA A 48 -9.45 10.71 -7.34
CA ALA A 48 -8.83 9.69 -8.18
C ALA A 48 -7.65 8.98 -7.49
N LYS A 49 -6.77 9.72 -6.80
CA LYS A 49 -5.66 9.12 -6.06
C LYS A 49 -6.14 8.32 -4.84
N PHE A 50 -7.22 8.77 -4.19
CA PHE A 50 -7.82 8.01 -3.09
C PHE A 50 -8.37 6.66 -3.57
N SER A 51 -9.08 6.64 -4.71
CA SER A 51 -9.58 5.40 -5.31
C SER A 51 -8.44 4.43 -5.61
N THR A 52 -7.32 4.91 -6.17
CA THR A 52 -6.14 4.08 -6.41
C THR A 52 -5.58 3.52 -5.10
N ILE A 53 -5.41 4.34 -4.06
CA ILE A 53 -4.93 3.87 -2.74
C ILE A 53 -5.86 2.78 -2.18
N ALA A 54 -7.17 2.97 -2.28
CA ALA A 54 -8.17 1.99 -1.85
C ALA A 54 -8.02 0.66 -2.58
N GLU A 55 -7.83 0.69 -3.89
CA GLU A 55 -7.56 -0.49 -4.72
C GLU A 55 -6.28 -1.21 -4.28
N HIS A 56 -5.17 -0.49 -4.08
CA HIS A 56 -3.90 -1.09 -3.63
C HIS A 56 -4.04 -1.82 -2.30
N VAL A 57 -4.72 -1.20 -1.32
CA VAL A 57 -4.94 -1.82 -0.02
C VAL A 57 -5.90 -3.00 -0.11
N TRP A 58 -6.97 -2.90 -0.92
CA TRP A 58 -7.85 -4.05 -1.19
C TRP A 58 -7.08 -5.24 -1.77
N LEU A 59 -6.17 -4.99 -2.73
CA LEU A 59 -5.32 -6.04 -3.30
C LEU A 59 -4.34 -6.62 -2.27
N LEU A 60 -3.79 -5.79 -1.36
CA LEU A 60 -2.99 -6.27 -0.24
C LEU A 60 -3.81 -7.17 0.69
N GLU A 61 -5.08 -6.87 0.96
CA GLU A 61 -5.97 -7.70 1.77
C GLU A 61 -6.23 -9.09 1.14
N LYS A 62 -6.16 -9.21 -0.19
CA LYS A 62 -6.27 -10.51 -0.88
C LYS A 62 -5.04 -11.40 -0.73
N THR A 63 -3.93 -10.87 -0.22
CA THR A 63 -2.75 -11.68 0.08
C THR A 63 -2.86 -12.35 1.45
N LYS A 64 -2.24 -13.53 1.58
CA LYS A 64 -2.07 -14.23 2.86
C LYS A 64 -0.78 -13.82 3.59
N ALA A 65 -0.13 -12.74 3.16
CA ALA A 65 1.09 -12.25 3.76
C ALA A 65 0.84 -11.84 5.23
N LYS A 66 1.82 -12.14 6.08
CA LYS A 66 1.81 -11.80 7.51
C LYS A 66 1.94 -10.30 7.71
N HIS A 67 2.81 -9.66 6.93
CA HIS A 67 3.06 -8.23 7.00
C HIS A 67 2.64 -7.56 5.69
N LYS A 68 1.72 -6.61 5.81
CA LYS A 68 1.12 -5.84 4.71
C LYS A 68 1.28 -4.36 5.01
N PHE A 69 1.79 -3.58 4.06
CA PHE A 69 1.96 -2.15 4.27
C PHE A 69 1.93 -1.35 2.97
N VAL A 70 1.60 -0.07 3.08
CA VAL A 70 1.75 0.92 2.01
C VAL A 70 2.65 2.03 2.52
N ILE A 71 3.67 2.38 1.75
CA ILE A 71 4.56 3.50 2.06
C ILE A 71 4.10 4.69 1.24
N PHE A 72 3.98 5.84 1.91
CA PHE A 72 3.72 7.12 1.25
C PHE A 72 4.97 7.97 1.26
N GLY A 73 5.36 8.46 0.09
CA GLY A 73 6.44 9.42 -0.09
C GLY A 73 5.92 10.82 -0.45
N ASN A 74 6.85 11.78 -0.56
CA ASN A 74 6.65 13.18 -0.95
C ASN A 74 5.89 14.07 0.04
N ASP A 75 4.71 13.67 0.51
CA ASP A 75 3.88 14.53 1.36
C ASP A 75 3.19 13.72 2.47
N LYS A 76 3.63 13.93 3.71
CA LYS A 76 3.08 13.25 4.89
C LYS A 76 1.59 13.53 5.13
N ARG A 77 1.04 14.62 4.57
CA ARG A 77 -0.38 14.96 4.72
C ARG A 77 -1.28 13.98 3.96
N VAL A 78 -0.76 13.30 2.94
CA VAL A 78 -1.50 12.27 2.20
C VAL A 78 -1.90 11.11 3.11
N PRO A 79 -0.97 10.37 3.76
CA PRO A 79 -1.34 9.27 4.65
C PRO A 79 -2.18 9.73 5.84
N GLU A 80 -1.91 10.92 6.40
CA GLU A 80 -2.72 11.49 7.49
C GLU A 80 -4.20 11.68 7.08
N LYS A 81 -4.44 12.16 5.85
CA LYS A 81 -5.80 12.37 5.34
C LYS A 81 -6.46 11.06 4.95
N VAL A 82 -5.73 10.14 4.33
CA VAL A 82 -6.20 8.79 4.02
C VAL A 82 -6.62 8.08 5.31
N GLN A 83 -5.81 8.10 6.36
CA GLN A 83 -6.12 7.46 7.64
C GLN A 83 -7.38 8.02 8.29
N LYS A 84 -7.64 9.34 8.16
CA LYS A 84 -8.87 9.97 8.67
C LYS A 84 -10.12 9.55 7.90
N ILE A 85 -10.00 9.30 6.60
CA ILE A 85 -11.12 8.93 5.72
C ILE A 85 -11.36 7.42 5.76
N TRP A 86 -10.28 6.64 5.82
CA TRP A 86 -10.31 5.19 5.74
C TRP A 86 -10.87 4.61 7.04
N LYS A 87 -12.06 4.02 6.97
CA LYS A 87 -12.52 3.00 7.91
C LYS A 87 -12.46 1.66 7.18
N PRO A 88 -11.72 0.65 7.69
CA PRO A 88 -11.66 -0.64 7.03
C PRO A 88 -13.09 -1.17 6.89
N CYS A 89 -13.49 -1.44 5.65
CA CYS A 89 -14.78 -2.07 5.39
C CYS A 89 -14.76 -3.44 6.07
N LYS A 90 -15.47 -3.57 7.19
CA LYS A 90 -15.71 -4.85 7.81
C LYS A 90 -16.74 -5.58 6.94
N TRP A 91 -16.26 -6.48 6.11
CA TRP A 91 -17.10 -7.46 5.44
C TRP A 91 -17.30 -8.59 6.45
N ASN A 92 -18.45 -8.57 7.15
CA ASN A 92 -18.93 -9.70 7.93
C ASN A 92 -19.47 -10.78 6.99
#